data_AF-A0A833JBJ6-F1
#
_entry.id   AF-A0A833JBJ6-F1
#
_cell.length_a   1.000
_cell.length_b   1.000
_cell.length_c   1.000
_cell.angle_alpha   90.00
_cell.angle_beta   90.00
_cell.angle_gamma   90.00
#
_symmetry.space_group_name_H-M   'P 1'
#
loop_
_entity.id
_entity.type
_entity.pdbx_description
1 polymer ?
#
loop_
_entity_poly.entity_id
_entity_poly.type
_entity_poly.pdbx_seq_one_letter_code
_entity_poly.pdbx_strand_id
1 'polypeptide(L)'
;MKFFIIIILLFFRTQSFSHEKTYVYCVNAFGKWKWLENEQGQIEQVSGTLHKWHTNLTSNKIRIRDVYFHYFIPINAEQKISELSQKCIKKFGKEFFTPQPANNKFNKWKIFAIDHENFISGIFDSSQAPFYYYPSVFDNRSIVQYNIIPYVFNQLSFFTLKKNIIFFEPKTFERKALSEFKCKLNC
;
A
#
# COMPACT_ATOMS: atom_id res chain seq x y z
N MET A 1 14.26 46.83 24.09
CA MET A 1 14.37 46.21 22.75
C MET A 1 14.90 44.77 22.73
N LYS A 2 15.91 44.39 23.52
CA LYS A 2 16.50 43.02 23.47
C LYS A 2 15.52 41.87 23.81
N PHE A 3 14.55 42.09 24.69
CA PHE A 3 13.53 41.08 25.02
C PHE A 3 12.56 40.74 23.87
N PHE A 4 12.34 41.67 22.93
CA PHE A 4 11.41 41.47 21.82
C PHE A 4 11.94 40.47 20.78
N ILE A 5 13.26 40.39 20.63
CA ILE A 5 13.94 39.48 19.69
C ILE A 5 13.80 38.02 20.15
N ILE A 6 13.81 37.78 21.47
CA ILE A 6 13.69 36.42 22.04
C ILE A 6 12.27 35.86 21.81
N ILE A 7 11.23 36.70 21.94
CA ILE A 7 9.84 36.29 21.71
C ILE A 7 9.60 35.93 20.23
N ILE A 8 10.18 36.69 19.30
CA ILE A 8 10.07 36.41 17.85
C ILE A 8 10.72 35.08 17.48
N LEU A 9 11.85 34.72 18.09
CA LEU A 9 12.54 33.44 17.82
C LEU A 9 11.79 32.21 18.36
N LEU A 10 10.94 32.37 19.38
CA LEU A 10 10.11 31.29 19.91
C LEU A 10 8.89 30.98 19.03
N PHE A 11 8.38 31.95 18.27
CA PHE A 11 7.23 31.76 17.37
C PHE A 11 7.55 30.91 16.13
N PHE A 12 8.81 30.81 15.71
CA PHE A 12 9.20 30.06 14.50
C PHE A 12 9.45 28.56 14.73
N ARG A 13 9.27 28.04 15.95
CA ARG A 13 9.54 26.61 16.24
C ARG A 13 8.33 25.70 16.31
N THR A 14 7.12 26.19 16.05
CA THR A 14 5.95 25.31 15.93
C THR A 14 5.94 24.65 14.55
N GLN A 15 6.71 23.57 14.38
CA GLN A 15 6.43 22.63 13.30
C GLN A 15 5.08 21.98 13.64
N SER A 16 4.01 22.52 13.07
CA SER A 16 2.69 21.90 13.13
C SER A 16 2.78 20.55 12.43
N PHE A 17 3.01 19.51 13.22
CA PHE A 17 2.88 18.11 12.79
C PHE A 17 1.39 17.82 12.65
N SER A 18 0.77 18.41 11.62
CA SER A 18 -0.63 18.15 11.31
C SER A 18 -0.69 16.79 10.64
N HIS A 19 -1.37 15.83 11.27
CA HIS A 19 -1.64 14.55 10.64
C HIS A 19 -2.39 14.76 9.32
N GLU A 20 -1.90 14.10 8.28
CA GLU A 20 -2.58 14.07 6.99
C GLU A 20 -3.83 13.20 7.09
N LYS A 21 -4.85 13.53 6.30
CA LYS A 21 -6.05 12.70 6.16
C LYS A 21 -6.09 12.08 4.77
N THR A 22 -6.55 10.83 4.71
CA THR A 22 -6.77 10.11 3.47
C THR A 22 -8.14 9.43 3.49
N TYR A 23 -8.77 9.29 2.33
CA TYR A 23 -10.00 8.53 2.19
C TYR A 23 -9.70 7.04 2.04
N VAL A 24 -10.68 6.20 2.32
CA VAL A 24 -10.53 4.73 2.23
C VAL A 24 -11.42 4.17 1.12
N TYR A 25 -10.85 3.29 0.31
CA TYR A 25 -11.60 2.40 -0.57
C TYR A 25 -11.24 0.95 -0.28
N CYS A 26 -12.18 0.05 -0.54
CA CYS A 26 -12.04 -1.39 -0.34
C CYS A 26 -11.80 -2.05 -1.69
N VAL A 27 -10.84 -2.96 -1.76
CA VAL A 27 -10.35 -3.58 -2.99
C VAL A 27 -10.48 -5.09 -2.90
N ASN A 28 -10.81 -5.71 -4.03
CA ASN A 28 -10.81 -7.16 -4.17
C ASN A 28 -9.58 -7.70 -4.92
N ALA A 29 -9.41 -9.02 -4.93
CA ALA A 29 -8.29 -9.69 -5.62
C ALA A 29 -8.21 -9.40 -7.14
N PHE A 30 -9.31 -8.95 -7.75
CA PHE A 30 -9.40 -8.60 -9.18
C PHE A 30 -9.17 -7.10 -9.45
N GLY A 31 -8.83 -6.31 -8.43
CA GLY A 31 -8.63 -4.86 -8.55
C GLY A 31 -9.90 -4.05 -8.76
N LYS A 32 -11.09 -4.64 -8.55
CA LYS A 32 -12.32 -3.85 -8.41
C LYS A 32 -12.30 -3.17 -7.05
N TRP A 33 -12.81 -1.93 -7.01
CA TRP A 33 -12.78 -1.12 -5.81
C TRP A 33 -14.11 -0.42 -5.54
N LYS A 34 -14.37 -0.11 -4.27
CA LYS A 34 -15.56 0.64 -3.81
C LYS A 34 -15.16 1.59 -2.69
N TRP A 35 -15.70 2.81 -2.68
CA TRP A 35 -15.48 3.77 -1.60
C TRP A 35 -16.08 3.27 -0.30
N LEU A 36 -15.31 3.27 0.78
CA LEU A 36 -15.84 2.96 2.10
C LEU A 36 -16.55 4.20 2.62
N GLU A 37 -17.86 4.14 2.78
CA GLU A 37 -18.64 5.23 3.39
C GLU A 37 -19.10 4.81 4.80
N ASN A 38 -19.18 5.77 5.71
CA ASN A 38 -19.75 5.61 7.05
C ASN A 38 -21.28 5.48 7.02
N GLU A 39 -21.90 5.37 8.19
CA GLU A 39 -23.36 5.21 8.32
C GLU A 39 -24.14 6.43 7.83
N GLN A 40 -23.50 7.61 7.80
CA GLN A 40 -24.05 8.86 7.31
C GLN A 40 -23.87 9.03 5.78
N GLY A 41 -23.33 8.03 5.09
CA GLY A 41 -23.06 8.09 3.64
C GLY A 41 -21.87 8.98 3.26
N GLN A 42 -21.05 9.41 4.22
CA GLN A 42 -19.82 10.16 3.96
C GLN A 42 -18.65 9.20 3.77
N ILE A 43 -17.71 9.54 2.88
CA ILE A 43 -16.52 8.71 2.66
C ILE A 43 -15.67 8.68 3.93
N GLU A 44 -15.33 7.47 4.38
CA GLU A 44 -14.49 7.23 5.55
C GLU A 44 -13.12 7.88 5.36
N GLN A 45 -12.70 8.68 6.34
CA GLN A 45 -11.39 9.32 6.39
C GLN A 45 -10.55 8.74 7.53
N VAL A 46 -9.25 8.67 7.30
CA VAL A 46 -8.29 8.17 8.28
C VAL A 46 -7.12 9.14 8.37
N SER A 47 -6.76 9.48 9.60
CA SER A 47 -5.60 10.32 9.91
C SER A 47 -4.32 9.49 10.00
N GLY A 48 -3.20 10.06 9.58
CA GLY A 48 -1.90 9.37 9.58
C GLY A 48 -0.81 10.19 8.90
N THR A 49 0.17 9.49 8.33
CA THR A 49 1.31 10.10 7.66
C THR A 49 1.56 9.41 6.32
N LEU A 50 1.73 10.22 5.27
CA LEU A 50 2.09 9.75 3.94
C LEU A 50 3.62 9.63 3.83
N HIS A 51 4.06 8.49 3.33
CA HIS A 51 5.47 8.20 3.11
C HIS A 51 5.72 7.77 1.66
N LYS A 52 6.98 7.84 1.27
CA LYS A 52 7.48 7.35 -0.01
C LYS A 52 8.49 6.25 0.27
N TRP A 53 8.25 5.07 -0.27
CA TRP A 53 9.22 3.99 -0.28
C TRP A 53 10.03 4.06 -1.56
N HIS A 54 11.33 3.79 -1.48
CA HIS A 54 12.24 3.83 -2.62
C HIS A 54 13.33 2.77 -2.47
N THR A 55 13.60 2.03 -3.54
CA THR A 55 14.76 1.15 -3.62
C THR A 55 15.44 1.26 -4.97
N ASN A 56 16.76 1.08 -4.96
CA ASN A 56 17.57 0.97 -6.17
C ASN A 56 17.83 -0.52 -6.40
N LEU A 57 17.23 -1.10 -7.44
CA LEU A 57 17.49 -2.48 -7.82
C LEU A 57 18.81 -2.54 -8.61
N THR A 58 19.92 -2.76 -7.91
CA THR A 58 21.20 -2.99 -8.57
C THR A 58 21.42 -4.49 -8.73
N SER A 59 21.41 -4.98 -9.97
CA SER A 59 21.97 -6.29 -10.31
C SER A 59 23.37 -6.07 -10.88
N ASN A 60 24.30 -6.98 -10.59
CA ASN A 60 25.75 -6.86 -10.85
C ASN A 60 26.14 -6.56 -12.31
N LYS A 61 25.20 -6.53 -13.26
CA LYS A 61 25.43 -6.22 -14.67
C LYS A 61 24.42 -5.26 -15.30
N ILE A 62 23.34 -4.91 -14.61
CA ILE A 62 22.25 -4.08 -15.16
C ILE A 62 21.69 -3.22 -14.02
N ARG A 63 21.68 -1.90 -14.20
CA ARG A 63 20.87 -1.00 -13.35
C ARG A 63 19.41 -1.26 -13.65
N ILE A 64 18.77 -2.03 -12.79
CA ILE A 64 17.33 -2.23 -12.84
C ILE A 64 16.73 -0.99 -12.17
N ARG A 65 15.96 -0.28 -12.97
CA ARG A 65 15.18 0.93 -12.67
C ARG A 65 14.85 1.18 -11.18
N ASP A 66 14.94 2.44 -10.76
CA ASP A 66 14.49 2.89 -9.44
C ASP A 66 13.01 2.55 -9.25
N VAL A 67 12.68 1.85 -8.17
CA VAL A 67 11.30 1.53 -7.82
C VAL A 67 10.91 2.39 -6.63
N TYR A 68 9.82 3.14 -6.78
CA TYR A 68 9.21 3.83 -5.66
C TYR A 68 7.69 3.76 -5.70
N PHE A 69 7.09 3.82 -4.52
CA PHE A 69 5.65 3.93 -4.35
C PHE A 69 5.35 4.74 -3.09
N HIS A 70 4.13 5.24 -2.99
CA HIS A 70 3.65 5.94 -1.80
C HIS A 70 2.82 4.99 -0.93
N TYR A 71 2.98 5.11 0.38
CA TYR A 71 2.23 4.35 1.37
C TYR A 71 1.80 5.26 2.51
N PHE A 72 0.75 4.88 3.22
CA PHE A 72 0.18 5.65 4.32
C PHE A 72 0.23 4.83 5.61
N ILE A 73 0.76 5.40 6.68
CA ILE A 73 0.72 4.80 8.02
C ILE A 73 -0.38 5.52 8.80
N PRO A 74 -1.52 4.86 9.08
CA PRO A 74 -2.57 5.46 9.91
C PRO A 74 -2.17 5.52 11.38
N ILE A 75 -2.76 6.44 12.14
CA ILE A 75 -2.61 6.46 13.61
C ILE A 75 -3.16 5.13 14.16
N ASN A 76 -2.40 4.48 15.06
CA ASN A 76 -2.68 3.13 15.57
C ASN A 76 -2.84 2.11 14.43
N ALA A 77 -1.82 2.05 13.56
CA ALA A 77 -1.92 1.46 12.23
C ALA A 77 -2.53 0.06 12.21
N GLU A 78 -2.01 -0.87 13.02
CA GLU A 78 -2.49 -2.26 13.09
C GLU A 78 -3.98 -2.35 13.43
N GLN A 79 -4.41 -1.69 14.52
CA GLN A 79 -5.81 -1.66 14.94
C GLN A 79 -6.69 -1.00 13.88
N LYS A 80 -6.25 0.14 13.32
CA LYS A 80 -7.07 0.88 12.37
C LYS A 80 -7.25 0.13 11.06
N ILE A 81 -6.20 -0.51 10.56
CA ILE A 81 -6.25 -1.34 9.35
C ILE A 81 -7.18 -2.54 9.56
N SER A 82 -7.09 -3.20 10.72
CA SER A 82 -8.00 -4.30 11.09
C SER A 82 -9.46 -3.84 11.07
N GLU A 83 -9.75 -2.71 11.74
CA GLU A 83 -11.09 -2.10 11.76
C GLU A 83 -11.61 -1.80 10.34
N LEU A 84 -10.78 -1.20 9.49
CA LEU A 84 -11.15 -0.86 8.11
C LEU A 84 -11.40 -2.12 7.27
N SER A 85 -10.58 -3.17 7.44
CA SER A 85 -10.79 -4.45 6.75
C SER A 85 -12.14 -5.07 7.15
N GLN A 86 -12.47 -5.08 8.45
CA GLN A 86 -13.77 -5.56 8.93
C GLN A 86 -14.93 -4.73 8.37
N LYS A 87 -14.80 -3.39 8.35
CA LYS A 87 -15.78 -2.49 7.73
C LYS A 87 -15.98 -2.80 6.24
N CYS A 88 -14.90 -3.02 5.51
CA CYS A 88 -14.95 -3.39 4.10
C CYS A 88 -15.66 -4.72 3.87
N ILE A 89 -15.32 -5.77 4.65
CA ILE A 89 -15.96 -7.09 4.57
C ILE A 89 -17.45 -6.98 4.88
N LYS A 90 -17.80 -6.28 5.96
CA LYS A 90 -19.20 -6.09 6.38
C LYS A 90 -20.03 -5.39 5.32
N LYS A 91 -19.47 -4.37 4.64
CA LYS A 91 -20.22 -3.53 3.70
C LYS A 91 -20.27 -4.10 2.28
N PHE A 92 -19.21 -4.77 1.82
CA PHE A 92 -19.08 -5.15 0.42
C PHE A 92 -18.91 -6.64 0.17
N GLY A 93 -18.78 -7.47 1.21
CA GLY A 93 -18.53 -8.90 1.11
C GLY A 93 -17.07 -9.26 1.33
N LYS A 94 -16.82 -10.56 1.56
CA LYS A 94 -15.48 -11.11 1.88
C LYS A 94 -14.47 -10.89 0.76
N GLU A 95 -14.93 -10.68 -0.46
CA GLU A 95 -14.07 -10.43 -1.61
C GLU A 95 -13.40 -9.05 -1.55
N PHE A 96 -13.98 -8.05 -0.87
CA PHE A 96 -13.43 -6.69 -0.74
C PHE A 96 -12.67 -6.48 0.58
N PHE A 97 -11.84 -7.43 0.99
CA PHE A 97 -11.21 -7.42 2.32
C PHE A 97 -10.02 -6.45 2.50
N THR A 98 -9.51 -5.87 1.41
CA THR A 98 -8.28 -5.06 1.44
C THR A 98 -8.59 -3.56 1.44
N PRO A 99 -8.45 -2.84 2.56
CA PRO A 99 -8.60 -1.39 2.58
C PRO A 99 -7.36 -0.70 1.97
N GLN A 100 -7.55 0.40 1.25
CA GLN A 100 -6.47 1.19 0.68
C GLN A 100 -6.71 2.70 0.81
N PRO A 101 -5.64 3.49 1.02
CA PRO A 101 -5.72 4.95 1.11
C PRO A 101 -5.77 5.62 -0.26
N ALA A 102 -6.58 6.67 -0.39
CA ALA A 102 -6.59 7.58 -1.54
C ALA A 102 -6.89 9.01 -1.11
N ASN A 103 -6.19 10.01 -1.67
CA ASN A 103 -6.53 11.40 -1.36
C ASN A 103 -7.75 11.91 -2.17
N ASN A 104 -8.10 11.26 -3.29
CA ASN A 104 -9.28 11.59 -4.10
C ASN A 104 -9.63 10.44 -5.07
N LYS A 105 -10.69 10.60 -5.88
CA LYS A 105 -11.19 9.61 -6.85
C LYS A 105 -10.29 9.31 -8.04
N PHE A 106 -9.31 10.18 -8.32
CA PHE A 106 -8.46 10.10 -9.50
C PHE A 106 -6.99 9.80 -9.15
N ASN A 107 -6.67 9.73 -7.86
CA ASN A 107 -5.30 9.57 -7.41
C ASN A 107 -4.78 8.16 -7.67
N LYS A 108 -3.46 8.10 -7.86
CA LYS A 108 -2.73 6.84 -7.94
C LYS A 108 -2.96 6.01 -6.67
N TRP A 109 -2.97 4.70 -6.87
CA TRP A 109 -3.16 3.71 -5.84
C TRP A 109 -1.98 3.74 -4.86
N LYS A 110 -2.29 3.72 -3.57
CA LYS A 110 -1.35 3.70 -2.44
C LYS A 110 -1.72 2.53 -1.54
N ILE A 111 -0.80 2.06 -0.71
CA ILE A 111 -1.04 0.98 0.26
C ILE A 111 -0.99 1.50 1.69
N PHE A 112 -1.72 0.84 2.59
CA PHE A 112 -1.50 1.03 4.02
C PHE A 112 -0.25 0.26 4.47
N ALA A 113 0.39 0.76 5.51
CA ALA A 113 1.48 0.08 6.18
C ALA A 113 1.30 0.19 7.70
N ILE A 114 1.80 -0.80 8.44
CA ILE A 114 1.89 -0.74 9.90
C ILE A 114 3.03 0.19 10.30
N ASP A 115 4.16 0.06 9.61
CA ASP A 115 5.38 0.81 9.82
C ASP A 115 6.15 0.94 8.48
N HIS A 116 7.43 1.32 8.52
CA HIS A 116 8.25 1.53 7.33
C HIS A 116 8.68 0.26 6.59
N GLU A 117 8.52 -0.92 7.21
CA GLU A 117 8.99 -2.21 6.71
C GLU A 117 7.84 -3.21 6.47
N ASN A 118 6.72 -3.02 7.18
CA ASN A 118 5.57 -3.91 7.18
C ASN A 118 4.38 -3.27 6.47
N PHE A 119 4.07 -3.77 5.29
CA PHE A 119 3.02 -3.27 4.42
C PHE A 119 1.83 -4.24 4.40
N ILE A 120 0.64 -3.69 4.17
CA ILE A 120 -0.56 -4.49 3.95
C ILE A 120 -0.68 -4.81 2.47
N SER A 121 -1.19 -6.02 2.17
CA SER A 121 -1.60 -6.41 0.82
C SER A 121 -2.38 -5.29 0.12
N GLY A 122 -2.14 -5.10 -1.17
CA GLY A 122 -2.86 -4.10 -1.94
C GLY A 122 -2.29 -3.92 -3.34
N ILE A 123 -2.99 -3.09 -4.12
CA ILE A 123 -2.55 -2.69 -5.45
C ILE A 123 -1.86 -1.34 -5.33
N PHE A 124 -0.70 -1.20 -5.96
CA PHE A 124 -0.01 0.08 -6.07
C PHE A 124 0.51 0.27 -7.50
N ASP A 125 0.61 1.53 -7.89
CA ASP A 125 1.11 1.90 -9.20
C ASP A 125 2.63 2.10 -9.14
N SER A 126 3.39 1.21 -9.78
CA SER A 126 4.85 1.27 -9.90
C SER A 126 5.33 2.24 -10.97
N SER A 127 4.42 2.79 -11.81
CA SER A 127 4.74 3.72 -12.91
C SER A 127 5.30 5.07 -12.42
N GLN A 128 5.35 5.28 -11.11
CA GLN A 128 5.96 6.50 -10.58
C GLN A 128 7.46 6.52 -10.90
N ALA A 129 8.17 5.39 -10.99
CA ALA A 129 9.55 5.33 -11.44
C ALA A 129 9.78 6.18 -12.73
N PRO A 130 10.67 7.21 -12.75
CA PRO A 130 10.97 7.90 -14.00
C PRO A 130 11.40 6.84 -15.02
N PHE A 131 10.66 6.76 -16.12
CA PHE A 131 11.02 5.91 -17.24
C PHE A 131 12.28 6.51 -17.88
N TYR A 132 13.47 6.12 -17.43
CA TYR A 132 14.63 6.15 -18.32
C TYR A 132 14.38 5.04 -19.34
N TYR A 133 13.96 5.47 -20.52
CA TYR A 133 13.45 4.66 -21.62
C TYR A 133 14.53 3.68 -22.12
N TYR A 134 14.49 2.44 -21.65
CA TYR A 134 15.09 1.30 -22.35
C TYR A 134 13.95 0.58 -23.08
N PRO A 135 13.86 0.68 -24.42
CA PRO A 135 12.79 0.06 -25.17
C PRO A 135 13.06 -1.44 -25.28
N SER A 136 12.51 -2.22 -24.36
CA SER A 136 11.98 -3.58 -24.59
C SER A 136 11.63 -4.23 -23.25
N VAL A 137 10.59 -5.05 -23.27
CA VAL A 137 10.24 -6.11 -22.29
C VAL A 137 9.11 -5.83 -21.28
N PHE A 138 8.82 -4.61 -20.83
CA PHE A 138 7.74 -4.40 -19.84
C PHE A 138 6.51 -3.65 -20.38
N ASP A 139 5.38 -4.36 -20.49
CA ASP A 139 4.06 -3.81 -20.76
C ASP A 139 3.60 -2.90 -19.60
N ASN A 140 3.05 -1.73 -19.94
CA ASN A 140 2.81 -0.57 -19.07
C ASN A 140 1.68 -0.76 -18.03
N ARG A 141 1.14 -1.98 -17.88
CA ARG A 141 0.18 -2.35 -16.82
C ARG A 141 0.62 -3.61 -16.09
N SER A 142 1.87 -3.64 -15.67
CA SER A 142 2.34 -4.68 -14.75
C SER A 142 1.68 -4.49 -13.39
N ILE A 143 0.51 -5.12 -13.19
CA ILE A 143 -0.01 -5.39 -11.84
C ILE A 143 1.00 -6.35 -11.23
N VAL A 144 1.95 -5.83 -10.45
CA VAL A 144 2.85 -6.68 -9.68
C VAL A 144 2.03 -7.23 -8.52
N GLN A 145 1.38 -8.37 -8.76
CA GLN A 145 0.84 -9.19 -7.68
C GLN A 145 2.04 -9.85 -7.02
N TYR A 146 2.49 -9.29 -5.89
CA TYR A 146 3.42 -9.99 -5.02
C TYR A 146 2.68 -11.22 -4.51
N ASN A 147 3.30 -12.40 -4.63
CA ASN A 147 2.84 -13.59 -3.94
C ASN A 147 3.02 -13.36 -2.44
N ILE A 148 1.94 -12.83 -1.86
CA ILE A 148 1.65 -12.81 -0.44
C ILE A 148 1.67 -14.28 -0.04
N ILE A 149 2.67 -14.72 0.71
CA ILE A 149 2.49 -15.91 1.53
C ILE A 149 1.54 -15.43 2.62
N PRO A 150 0.26 -15.81 2.63
CA PRO A 150 -0.59 -15.47 3.76
C PRO A 150 0.01 -16.20 4.96
N TYR A 151 0.70 -15.45 5.84
CA TYR A 151 0.69 -15.85 7.24
C TYR A 151 -0.75 -15.67 7.67
N VAL A 152 -1.50 -16.78 7.61
CA VAL A 152 -2.85 -16.89 8.16
C VAL A 152 -2.70 -16.83 9.68
N PHE A 153 -2.44 -15.65 10.20
CA PHE A 153 -2.88 -15.29 11.54
C PHE A 153 -4.24 -14.65 11.33
N ASN A 154 -5.26 -15.29 11.88
CA ASN A 154 -6.67 -14.94 11.73
C ASN A 154 -6.90 -13.43 11.51
N GLN A 155 -7.33 -13.09 10.29
CA GLN A 155 -7.88 -11.80 9.82
C GLN A 155 -6.98 -10.77 9.11
N LEU A 156 -5.65 -10.85 9.10
CA LEU A 156 -4.83 -9.90 8.30
C LEU A 156 -3.63 -10.58 7.63
N SER A 157 -3.45 -10.36 6.32
CA SER A 157 -2.26 -10.79 5.59
C SER A 157 -1.25 -9.64 5.55
N PHE A 158 -0.18 -9.78 6.33
CA PHE A 158 0.96 -8.85 6.34
C PHE A 158 2.05 -9.33 5.40
N PHE A 159 2.83 -8.39 4.83
CA PHE A 159 4.10 -8.73 4.21
C PHE A 159 5.21 -7.79 4.67
N THR A 160 6.34 -8.38 5.02
CA THR A 160 7.59 -7.66 5.26
C THR A 160 8.37 -7.65 3.95
N LEU A 161 8.66 -6.46 3.41
CA LEU A 161 9.63 -6.35 2.31
C LEU A 161 11.03 -6.59 2.87
N LYS A 162 11.41 -7.85 3.08
CA LYS A 162 12.84 -8.18 3.18
C LYS A 162 13.48 -7.86 1.83
N LYS A 163 14.70 -7.32 1.85
CA LYS A 163 15.50 -6.78 0.72
C LYS A 163 15.67 -7.69 -0.52
N ASN A 164 15.05 -8.86 -0.55
CA ASN A 164 15.03 -9.82 -1.66
C ASN A 164 13.63 -9.83 -2.29
N ILE A 165 13.39 -8.89 -3.22
CA ILE A 165 12.16 -8.88 -4.01
C ILE A 165 12.29 -9.90 -5.14
N ILE A 166 11.41 -10.90 -5.17
CA ILE A 166 11.25 -11.85 -6.29
C ILE A 166 10.01 -11.43 -7.08
N PHE A 167 10.20 -11.01 -8.33
CA PHE A 167 9.11 -10.71 -9.26
C PHE A 167 8.62 -12.01 -9.91
N PHE A 168 7.30 -12.22 -9.94
CA PHE A 168 6.70 -13.32 -10.71
C PHE A 168 6.06 -12.76 -11.98
N GLU A 169 6.34 -13.39 -13.12
CA GLU A 169 5.63 -13.11 -14.37
C GLU A 169 4.20 -13.69 -14.32
N PRO A 170 3.19 -12.96 -14.80
CA PRO A 170 1.80 -13.39 -14.72
C PRO A 170 1.51 -14.71 -15.47
N LYS A 171 2.23 -15.00 -16.57
CA LYS A 171 1.93 -16.16 -17.45
C LYS A 171 2.42 -17.50 -16.90
N THR A 172 3.47 -17.51 -16.08
CA THR A 172 4.05 -18.72 -15.50
C THR A 172 3.38 -19.13 -14.18
N PHE A 173 2.56 -18.24 -13.62
CA PHE A 173 1.96 -18.36 -12.30
C PHE A 173 0.69 -19.25 -12.27
N GLU A 174 -0.19 -19.15 -13.28
CA GLU A 174 -1.46 -19.91 -13.31
C GLU A 174 -1.25 -21.43 -13.24
N ARG A 175 -0.16 -21.97 -13.80
CA ARG A 175 0.08 -23.42 -13.80
C ARG A 175 0.63 -23.96 -12.48
N LYS A 176 1.43 -23.17 -11.76
CA LYS A 176 2.15 -23.65 -10.55
C LYS A 176 1.32 -23.46 -9.28
N ALA A 177 0.58 -22.36 -9.17
CA ALA A 177 -0.32 -22.13 -8.04
C ALA A 177 -1.48 -23.13 -8.00
N LEU A 178 -2.07 -23.47 -9.16
CA LEU A 178 -3.14 -24.47 -9.26
C LEU A 178 -2.68 -25.90 -8.94
N SER A 179 -1.42 -26.26 -9.25
CA SER A 179 -0.87 -27.58 -8.90
C SER A 179 -0.58 -27.72 -7.41
N GLU A 180 -0.09 -26.65 -6.76
CA GLU A 180 0.22 -26.68 -5.32
C GLU A 180 -1.05 -26.61 -4.47
N PHE A 181 -2.10 -25.90 -4.92
CA PHE A 181 -3.38 -25.84 -4.20
C PHE A 181 -4.18 -27.17 -4.27
N LYS A 182 -4.11 -27.91 -5.39
CA LYS A 182 -4.75 -29.23 -5.51
C LYS A 182 -4.13 -30.29 -4.61
N CYS A 183 -2.83 -30.18 -4.30
CA CYS A 183 -2.14 -31.15 -3.46
C CYS A 183 -2.55 -31.04 -1.98
N LYS A 184 -2.96 -29.86 -1.51
CA LYS A 184 -3.36 -29.64 -0.11
C LYS A 184 -4.81 -29.99 0.23
N LEU A 185 -5.65 -30.28 -0.77
CA LEU A 185 -7.06 -30.62 -0.56
C LEU A 185 -7.33 -32.14 -0.61
N ASN A 186 -6.35 -32.94 -1.05
CA ASN A 186 -6.49 -34.38 -1.24
C ASN A 186 -5.28 -35.19 -0.70
N CYS A 187 -4.53 -34.66 0.27
CA CYS A 187 -3.47 -35.37 0.99
C CYS A 187 -3.64 -35.23 2.49
#